data_AF-A0A6V8PF94-F1
#
_entry.id   AF-A0A6V8PF94-F1
#
_cell.length_a   1.000
_cell.length_b   1.000
_cell.length_c   1.000
_cell.angle_alpha   90.00
_cell.angle_beta   90.00
_cell.angle_gamma   90.00
#
_symmetry.space_group_name_H-M   'P 1'
#
loop_
_entity.id
_entity.type
_entity.pdbx_description
1 polymer ?
#
loop_
_entity_poly.entity_id
_entity_poly.type
_entity_poly.pdbx_seq_one_letter_code
_entity_poly.pdbx_strand_id
1 'polypeptide(L)'
;MTQNPNERIGWAENEMKARWPHTYSYLLQFEEVLRRRSGYKKYFDPNRDPFWTIYNVNQNSLAPYKVMWRQMIGTIKAAVTGPIDDNYLGVKTPVTQHVVSFVSFCDLEEAHYFCALMNTSMVNLISLTCFTGKSFGTPGFMNYVSIPKADFSISEHCDLARLSKHAHTAMADSKTKESLLHLESAIDQVAADLWGISDKELAAIQQSLKELQ
;
A
#
# COMPACT_ATOMS: atom_id res chain seq x y z
N MET A 1 -10.53 16.02 1.05
CA MET A 1 -9.41 15.88 2.02
C MET A 1 -9.19 17.24 2.67
N THR A 2 -8.91 17.31 3.97
CA THR A 2 -8.75 18.59 4.71
C THR A 2 -7.38 19.25 4.51
N GLN A 3 -6.44 18.54 3.88
CA GLN A 3 -5.08 19.01 3.59
C GLN A 3 -4.93 19.38 2.12
N ASN A 4 -4.11 20.40 1.85
CA ASN A 4 -3.49 20.63 0.57
C ASN A 4 -2.27 19.69 0.42
N PRO A 5 -2.32 18.67 -0.44
CA PRO A 5 -1.24 17.67 -0.57
C PRO A 5 0.06 18.24 -1.16
N ASN A 6 -0.02 19.37 -1.88
CA ASN A 6 1.14 20.00 -2.52
C ASN A 6 1.91 20.81 -1.49
N GLU A 7 1.20 21.65 -0.73
CA GLU A 7 1.78 22.52 0.29
C GLU A 7 1.99 21.81 1.64
N ARG A 8 1.37 20.63 1.81
CA ARG A 8 1.43 19.80 3.03
C ARG A 8 0.93 20.53 4.29
N ILE A 9 -0.06 21.38 4.10
CA ILE A 9 -0.74 22.14 5.16
C ILE A 9 -2.26 21.93 5.07
N GLY A 10 -2.97 22.25 6.15
CA GLY A 10 -4.43 22.31 6.12
C GLY A 10 -4.90 23.43 5.19
N TRP A 11 -5.99 23.21 4.46
CA TRP A 11 -6.63 24.31 3.72
C TRP A 11 -6.95 25.46 4.67
N ALA A 12 -6.71 26.69 4.22
CA ALA A 12 -6.98 27.88 5.01
C ALA A 12 -8.46 27.98 5.41
N GLU A 13 -8.74 28.57 6.56
CA GLU A 13 -10.10 28.56 7.12
C GLU A 13 -11.12 29.29 6.24
N ASN A 14 -10.73 30.43 5.67
CA ASN A 14 -11.54 31.17 4.70
C ASN A 14 -11.87 30.30 3.47
N GLU A 15 -10.90 29.56 2.96
CA GLU A 15 -11.12 28.64 1.83
C GLU A 15 -12.03 27.47 2.21
N MET A 16 -11.82 26.86 3.38
CA MET A 16 -12.65 25.77 3.88
C MET A 16 -14.12 26.22 4.04
N LYS A 17 -14.34 27.42 4.59
CA LYS A 17 -15.67 28.01 4.73
C LYS A 17 -16.34 28.29 3.38
N ALA A 18 -15.58 28.81 2.41
CA ALA A 18 -16.11 29.19 1.11
C ALA A 18 -16.41 27.97 0.21
N ARG A 19 -15.52 26.97 0.19
CA ARG A 19 -15.61 25.82 -0.72
C ARG A 19 -16.33 24.63 -0.12
N TRP A 20 -16.17 24.40 1.19
CA TRP A 20 -16.68 23.23 1.89
C TRP A 20 -17.35 23.59 3.22
N PRO A 21 -18.40 24.44 3.22
CA PRO A 21 -19.03 24.95 4.43
C PRO A 21 -19.55 23.84 5.34
N HIS A 22 -20.13 22.77 4.79
CA HIS A 22 -20.61 21.63 5.57
C HIS A 22 -19.46 20.84 6.23
N THR A 23 -18.32 20.70 5.55
CA THR A 23 -17.12 20.07 6.12
C THR A 23 -16.55 20.92 7.26
N TYR A 24 -16.50 22.25 7.08
CA TYR A 24 -16.10 23.17 8.14
C TYR A 24 -17.02 23.04 9.37
N SER A 25 -18.34 23.14 9.17
CA SER A 25 -19.33 23.02 10.26
C SER A 25 -19.23 21.69 11.01
N TYR A 26 -18.98 20.59 10.29
CA TYR A 26 -18.76 19.29 10.92
C TYR A 26 -17.49 19.27 11.77
N LEU A 27 -16.36 19.72 11.23
CA LEU A 27 -15.07 19.71 11.93
C LEU A 27 -15.07 20.65 13.15
N LEU A 28 -15.75 21.79 13.06
CA LEU A 28 -15.84 22.80 14.12
C LEU A 28 -16.38 22.22 15.44
N GLN A 29 -17.31 21.26 15.37
CA GLN A 29 -17.84 20.55 16.54
C GLN A 29 -16.75 19.82 17.34
N PHE A 30 -15.62 19.51 16.71
CA PHE A 30 -14.51 18.77 17.30
C PHE A 30 -13.26 19.62 17.52
N GLU A 31 -13.33 20.95 17.38
CA GLU A 31 -12.16 21.82 17.42
C GLU A 31 -11.29 21.59 18.67
N GLU A 32 -11.92 21.58 19.86
CA GLU A 32 -11.21 21.38 21.13
C GLU A 32 -10.51 20.01 21.18
N VAL A 33 -11.14 18.97 20.62
CA VAL A 33 -10.55 17.61 20.56
C VAL A 33 -9.41 17.58 19.54
N LEU A 34 -9.60 18.18 18.36
CA LEU A 34 -8.63 18.16 17.27
C LEU A 34 -7.35 18.93 17.63
N ARG A 35 -7.47 20.08 18.33
CA ARG A 35 -6.33 20.84 18.86
C ARG A 35 -5.57 20.09 19.95
N ARG A 36 -6.23 19.19 20.68
CA ARG A 36 -5.61 18.41 21.76
C ARG A 36 -4.81 17.19 21.28
N ARG A 37 -4.97 16.77 20.02
CA ARG A 37 -4.25 15.61 19.46
C ARG A 37 -2.74 15.80 19.57
N SER A 38 -2.02 14.74 19.96
CA SER A 38 -0.56 14.75 20.13
C SER A 38 0.17 15.21 18.85
N GLY A 39 -0.27 14.73 17.69
CA GLY A 39 0.28 15.16 16.40
C GLY A 39 0.05 16.64 16.11
N TYR A 40 -1.08 17.21 16.53
CA TYR A 40 -1.33 18.64 16.36
C TYR A 40 -0.36 19.47 17.23
N LYS A 41 -0.33 19.18 18.54
CA LYS A 41 0.54 19.85 19.52
C LYS A 41 2.02 19.77 19.17
N LYS A 42 2.47 18.68 18.55
CA LYS A 42 3.88 18.44 18.25
C LYS A 42 4.36 19.16 16.99
N TYR A 43 3.50 19.30 15.98
CA TYR A 43 3.94 19.69 14.64
C TYR A 43 3.32 21.00 14.12
N PHE A 44 2.34 21.57 14.81
CA PHE A 44 1.58 22.73 14.30
C PHE A 44 1.43 23.83 15.35
N ASP A 45 1.32 25.07 14.87
CA ASP A 45 1.10 26.26 15.68
C ASP A 45 -0.40 26.60 15.71
N PRO A 46 -1.06 26.59 16.89
CA PRO A 46 -2.47 26.93 17.03
C PRO A 46 -2.89 28.30 16.49
N ASN A 47 -1.96 29.26 16.42
CA ASN A 47 -2.21 30.62 15.95
C ASN A 47 -2.12 30.76 14.43
N ARG A 48 -1.47 29.80 13.76
CA ARG A 48 -1.24 29.83 12.31
C ARG A 48 -1.99 28.72 11.58
N ASP A 49 -1.93 27.51 12.12
CA ASP A 49 -2.33 26.30 11.42
C ASP A 49 -3.77 25.91 11.81
N PRO A 50 -4.67 25.69 10.84
CA PRO A 50 -6.06 25.33 11.14
C PRO A 50 -6.17 24.07 11.99
N PHE A 51 -7.15 23.99 12.90
CA PHE A 51 -7.26 22.88 13.87
C PHE A 51 -7.48 21.49 13.24
N TRP A 52 -7.95 21.44 11.99
CA TRP A 52 -8.09 20.20 11.21
C TRP A 52 -6.80 19.73 10.52
N THR A 53 -5.70 20.45 10.67
CA THR A 53 -4.42 20.11 10.03
C THR A 53 -3.90 18.74 10.51
N ILE A 54 -3.33 17.95 9.60
CA ILE A 54 -2.82 16.61 9.87
C ILE A 54 -1.43 16.48 9.27
N TYR A 55 -0.51 15.96 10.07
CA TYR A 55 0.87 15.68 9.68
C TYR A 55 0.96 14.52 8.67
N ASN A 56 2.03 14.49 7.87
CA ASN A 56 2.35 13.40 6.93
C ASN A 56 1.33 13.13 5.83
N VAL A 57 0.65 14.18 5.35
CA VAL A 57 -0.13 14.11 4.11
C VAL A 57 0.64 14.80 2.99
N ASN A 58 0.84 14.10 1.89
CA ASN A 58 1.49 14.64 0.70
C ASN A 58 0.91 14.01 -0.57
N GLN A 59 1.49 14.31 -1.73
CA GLN A 59 1.06 13.74 -3.01
C GLN A 59 1.06 12.19 -3.03
N ASN A 60 2.00 11.53 -2.33
CA ASN A 60 2.05 10.07 -2.25
C ASN A 60 0.83 9.48 -1.51
N SER A 61 0.30 10.20 -0.52
CA SER A 61 -0.95 9.83 0.17
C SER A 61 -2.13 9.76 -0.81
N LEU A 62 -2.08 10.54 -1.90
CA LEU A 62 -3.11 10.62 -2.93
C LEU A 62 -2.70 10.03 -4.28
N ALA A 63 -1.55 9.36 -4.36
CA ALA A 63 -1.09 8.73 -5.60
C ALA A 63 -2.19 7.81 -6.17
N PRO A 64 -2.39 7.81 -7.50
CA PRO A 64 -3.52 7.14 -8.13
C PRO A 64 -3.53 5.65 -7.86
N TYR A 65 -2.35 5.02 -7.84
CA TYR A 65 -2.18 3.62 -7.55
C TYR A 65 -1.40 3.42 -6.26
N LYS A 66 -1.78 2.40 -5.49
CA LYS A 66 -1.07 2.00 -4.29
C LYS A 66 -1.04 0.49 -4.18
N VAL A 67 0.11 -0.06 -3.83
CA VAL A 67 0.21 -1.45 -3.39
C VAL A 67 0.11 -1.47 -1.88
N MET A 68 -0.92 -2.12 -1.36
CA MET A 68 -1.28 -2.09 0.05
C MET A 68 -1.20 -3.49 0.66
N TRP A 69 -0.77 -3.58 1.92
CA TRP A 69 -0.83 -4.83 2.68
C TRP A 69 -1.12 -4.54 4.15
N ARG A 70 -1.75 -5.51 4.82
CA ARG A 70 -2.14 -5.38 6.22
C ARG A 70 -0.94 -5.55 7.13
N GLN A 71 -0.88 -4.74 8.18
CA GLN A 71 0.05 -4.93 9.29
C GLN A 71 -0.54 -5.89 10.32
N MET A 72 0.31 -6.42 11.20
CA MET A 72 -0.07 -7.29 12.32
C MET A 72 -0.67 -8.64 11.91
N ILE A 73 -0.34 -9.13 10.71
CA ILE A 73 -0.76 -10.43 10.19
C ILE A 73 0.49 -11.19 9.77
N GLY A 74 0.57 -12.47 10.13
CA GLY A 74 1.73 -13.34 9.84
C GLY A 74 1.92 -13.69 8.36
N THR A 75 1.27 -12.98 7.43
CA THR A 75 1.46 -13.16 5.99
C THR A 75 1.33 -11.82 5.28
N ILE A 76 2.19 -11.61 4.29
CA ILE A 76 2.06 -10.51 3.33
C ILE A 76 1.07 -10.95 2.26
N LYS A 77 -0.03 -10.20 2.18
CA LYS A 77 -1.00 -10.27 1.08
C LYS A 77 -1.14 -8.86 0.53
N ALA A 78 -0.30 -8.56 -0.46
CA ALA A 78 -0.28 -7.26 -1.09
C ALA A 78 -1.34 -7.20 -2.20
N ALA A 79 -2.02 -6.06 -2.31
CA ALA A 79 -3.03 -5.82 -3.33
C ALA A 79 -2.79 -4.47 -4.00
N VAL A 80 -2.94 -4.43 -5.33
CA VAL A 80 -2.97 -3.17 -6.07
C VAL A 80 -4.35 -2.53 -5.87
N THR A 81 -4.34 -1.25 -5.55
CA THR A 81 -5.53 -0.41 -5.48
C THR A 81 -5.36 0.77 -6.43
N GLY A 82 -6.44 1.14 -7.09
CA GLY A 82 -6.50 2.27 -8.01
C GLY A 82 -7.68 3.18 -7.71
N PRO A 83 -7.93 4.20 -8.55
CA PRO A 83 -9.11 5.04 -8.43
C PRO A 83 -10.39 4.21 -8.56
N ILE A 84 -11.35 4.48 -7.68
CA ILE A 84 -12.70 3.88 -7.66
C ILE A 84 -13.67 4.94 -8.14
N ASP A 85 -14.52 4.59 -9.11
CA ASP A 85 -15.65 5.43 -9.50
C ASP A 85 -16.81 5.21 -8.53
N ASP A 86 -17.02 6.18 -7.64
CA ASP A 86 -18.07 6.14 -6.63
C ASP A 86 -19.26 7.01 -7.05
N ASN A 87 -20.48 6.48 -6.89
CA ASN A 87 -21.71 7.14 -7.32
C ASN A 87 -21.96 8.52 -6.67
N TYR A 88 -21.37 8.79 -5.51
CA TYR A 88 -21.56 10.05 -4.76
C TYR A 88 -20.31 10.92 -4.76
N LEU A 89 -19.13 10.31 -4.71
CA LEU A 89 -17.86 11.01 -4.59
C LEU A 89 -17.17 11.25 -5.94
N GLY A 90 -17.64 10.58 -7.01
CA GLY A 90 -16.95 10.46 -8.28
C GLY A 90 -15.68 9.63 -8.16
N VAL A 91 -14.75 9.82 -9.09
CA VAL A 91 -13.47 9.10 -9.09
C VAL A 91 -12.62 9.48 -7.87
N LYS A 92 -12.36 8.51 -6.99
CA LYS A 92 -11.56 8.67 -5.76
C LYS A 92 -10.52 7.57 -5.60
N THR A 93 -9.34 7.98 -5.17
CA THR A 93 -8.31 7.06 -4.72
C THR A 93 -8.57 6.62 -3.27
N PRO A 94 -8.53 5.31 -2.96
CA PRO A 94 -8.60 4.83 -1.59
C PRO A 94 -7.51 5.41 -0.68
N VAL A 95 -7.89 5.73 0.54
CA VAL A 95 -7.00 6.13 1.64
C VAL A 95 -7.16 5.11 2.75
N THR A 96 -6.03 4.66 3.30
CA THR A 96 -6.02 3.59 4.32
C THR A 96 -5.89 4.13 5.74
N GLN A 97 -6.24 3.27 6.69
CA GLN A 97 -5.96 3.47 8.10
C GLN A 97 -4.53 3.00 8.45
N HIS A 98 -4.01 3.45 9.58
CA HIS A 98 -2.65 3.16 10.07
C HIS A 98 -2.26 1.67 10.18
N VAL A 99 -3.22 0.74 10.15
CA VAL A 99 -2.98 -0.72 10.18
C VAL A 99 -2.73 -1.32 8.79
N VAL A 100 -2.63 -0.50 7.76
CA VAL A 100 -2.33 -0.90 6.39
C VAL A 100 -1.14 -0.08 5.90
N SER A 101 -0.08 -0.78 5.52
CA SER A 101 1.08 -0.19 4.86
C SER A 101 0.82 -0.07 3.37
N PHE A 102 1.48 0.89 2.70
CA PHE A 102 1.41 1.00 1.26
C PHE A 102 2.68 1.59 0.65
N VAL A 103 2.88 1.29 -0.64
CA VAL A 103 3.78 2.04 -1.54
C VAL A 103 2.93 2.69 -2.63
N SER A 104 3.23 3.95 -2.94
CA SER A 104 2.50 4.77 -3.92
C SER A 104 3.13 4.70 -5.31
N PHE A 105 2.29 4.64 -6.34
CA PHE A 105 2.70 4.57 -7.74
C PHE A 105 1.86 5.52 -8.62
N CYS A 106 2.49 6.02 -9.68
CA CYS A 106 1.81 6.79 -10.73
C CYS A 106 1.45 5.92 -11.94
N ASP A 107 2.13 4.78 -12.11
CA ASP A 107 1.89 3.82 -13.17
C ASP A 107 1.29 2.53 -12.62
N LEU A 108 0.28 1.99 -13.33
CA LEU A 108 -0.43 0.79 -12.91
C LEU A 108 0.41 -0.47 -13.14
N GLU A 109 1.22 -0.52 -14.20
CA GLU A 109 2.04 -1.68 -14.50
C GLU A 109 3.16 -1.84 -13.47
N GLU A 110 3.83 -0.73 -13.13
CA GLU A 110 4.85 -0.68 -12.07
C GLU A 110 4.27 -1.12 -10.72
N ALA A 111 3.05 -0.67 -10.39
CA ALA A 111 2.36 -1.13 -9.19
C ALA A 111 2.11 -2.65 -9.21
N HIS A 112 1.70 -3.21 -10.34
CA HIS A 112 1.50 -4.66 -10.48
C HIS A 112 2.80 -5.45 -10.43
N TYR A 113 3.89 -4.96 -11.03
CA TYR A 113 5.23 -5.52 -10.93
C TYR A 113 5.67 -5.61 -9.47
N PHE A 114 5.60 -4.50 -8.73
CA PHE A 114 5.93 -4.47 -7.31
C PHE A 114 5.04 -5.40 -6.49
N CYS A 115 3.74 -5.42 -6.78
CA CYS A 115 2.78 -6.29 -6.10
C CYS A 115 3.07 -7.79 -6.33
N ALA A 116 3.54 -8.17 -7.51
CA ALA A 116 3.95 -9.55 -7.80
C ALA A 116 5.08 -9.99 -6.86
N LEU A 117 6.16 -9.21 -6.79
CA LEU A 117 7.31 -9.49 -5.94
C LEU A 117 6.94 -9.57 -4.46
N MET A 118 6.07 -8.67 -4.01
CA MET A 118 5.60 -8.62 -2.62
C MET A 118 4.80 -9.86 -2.18
N ASN A 119 4.19 -10.58 -3.13
CA ASN A 119 3.39 -11.77 -2.85
C ASN A 119 4.15 -13.09 -3.02
N THR A 120 5.48 -13.05 -3.18
CA THR A 120 6.34 -14.24 -3.29
C THR A 120 6.51 -14.95 -1.95
N SER A 121 6.91 -16.23 -2.01
CA SER A 121 7.26 -17.02 -0.83
C SER A 121 8.49 -16.46 -0.12
N MET A 122 9.49 -15.97 -0.86
CA MET A 122 10.67 -15.31 -0.31
C MET A 122 10.29 -14.09 0.53
N VAL A 123 9.43 -13.19 0.02
CA VAL A 123 9.02 -12.00 0.76
C VAL A 123 8.23 -12.37 2.02
N ASN A 124 7.37 -13.39 1.94
CA ASN A 124 6.66 -13.90 3.11
C ASN A 124 7.61 -14.49 4.16
N LEU A 125 8.63 -15.25 3.73
CA LEU A 125 9.64 -15.82 4.62
C LEU A 125 10.47 -14.72 5.30
N ILE A 126 10.89 -13.69 4.57
CA ILE A 126 11.57 -12.51 5.13
C ILE A 126 10.67 -11.82 6.17
N SER A 127 9.39 -11.59 5.84
CA SER A 127 8.44 -10.98 6.77
C SER A 127 8.29 -11.79 8.06
N LEU A 128 8.26 -13.13 7.96
CA LEU A 128 8.13 -14.04 9.12
C LEU A 128 9.39 -14.09 9.98
N THR A 129 10.56 -13.99 9.37
CA THR A 129 11.85 -14.13 10.07
C THR A 129 12.35 -12.82 10.67
N CYS A 130 12.07 -11.68 10.03
CA CYS A 130 12.52 -10.37 10.49
C CYS A 130 11.64 -9.75 11.58
N PHE A 131 10.39 -10.20 11.74
CA PHE A 131 9.41 -9.56 12.63
C PHE A 131 8.69 -10.58 13.49
N THR A 132 8.43 -10.21 14.75
CA THR A 132 7.64 -10.99 15.69
C THR A 132 6.51 -10.14 16.28
N GLY A 133 5.41 -10.79 16.66
CA GLY A 133 4.28 -10.13 17.34
C GLY A 133 3.55 -9.10 16.47
N LYS A 134 3.49 -7.85 16.90
CA LYS A 134 2.67 -6.79 16.26
C LYS A 134 3.39 -6.00 15.16
N SER A 135 4.62 -6.36 14.83
CA SER A 135 5.43 -5.60 13.86
C SER A 135 5.34 -6.15 12.43
N PHE A 136 4.57 -7.21 12.20
CA PHE A 136 4.39 -7.79 10.86
C PHE A 136 3.86 -6.78 9.85
N GLY A 137 4.45 -6.77 8.66
CA GLY A 137 4.05 -5.89 7.56
C GLY A 137 4.32 -4.40 7.80
N THR A 138 5.04 -4.01 8.87
CA THR A 138 5.45 -2.61 9.04
C THR A 138 6.45 -2.22 7.95
N PRO A 139 6.42 -1.00 7.38
CA PRO A 139 7.23 -0.66 6.20
C PRO A 139 8.75 -0.87 6.36
N GLY A 140 9.26 -0.95 7.59
CA GLY A 140 10.66 -1.26 7.86
C GLY A 140 11.13 -2.61 7.33
N PHE A 141 10.24 -3.58 7.08
CA PHE A 141 10.61 -4.87 6.48
C PHE A 141 11.15 -4.74 5.06
N MET A 142 10.78 -3.67 4.35
CA MET A 142 11.26 -3.37 3.01
C MET A 142 12.78 -3.15 2.96
N ASN A 143 13.43 -2.85 4.10
CA ASN A 143 14.89 -2.75 4.17
C ASN A 143 15.60 -4.11 3.95
N TYR A 144 14.85 -5.22 4.01
CA TYR A 144 15.37 -6.58 3.83
C TYR A 144 14.93 -7.22 2.50
N VAL A 145 14.11 -6.52 1.71
CA VAL A 145 13.60 -7.02 0.43
C VAL A 145 14.24 -6.23 -0.70
N SER A 146 14.96 -6.92 -1.60
CA SER A 146 15.53 -6.32 -2.79
C SER A 146 14.51 -6.31 -3.92
N ILE A 147 13.95 -5.14 -4.25
CA ILE A 147 13.07 -4.97 -5.41
C ILE A 147 13.80 -4.09 -6.43
N PRO A 148 14.21 -4.66 -7.58
CA PRO A 148 14.78 -3.86 -8.67
C PRO A 148 13.80 -2.79 -9.12
N LYS A 149 14.33 -1.67 -9.62
CA LYS A 149 13.47 -0.67 -10.27
C LYS A 149 12.83 -1.32 -11.51
N ALA A 150 11.54 -1.09 -11.71
CA ALA A 150 10.85 -1.61 -12.87
C ALA A 150 11.51 -1.11 -14.16
N ASP A 151 11.65 -2.03 -15.11
CA ASP A 151 12.20 -1.81 -16.44
C ASP A 151 11.46 -2.75 -17.39
N PHE A 152 10.51 -2.20 -18.13
CA PHE A 152 9.64 -2.97 -19.03
C PHE A 152 10.29 -3.27 -20.39
N SER A 153 11.61 -3.05 -20.52
CA SER A 153 12.39 -3.70 -21.58
C SER A 153 12.81 -5.13 -21.21
N ILE A 154 12.73 -5.49 -19.92
CA ILE A 154 13.06 -6.81 -19.37
C ILE A 154 11.80 -7.69 -19.36
N SER A 155 11.89 -8.91 -19.89
CA SER A 155 10.73 -9.81 -20.05
C SER A 155 10.15 -10.20 -18.69
N GLU A 156 11.01 -10.54 -17.74
CA GLU A 156 10.66 -10.97 -16.39
C GLU A 156 9.86 -9.89 -15.66
N HIS A 157 10.23 -8.62 -15.85
CA HIS A 157 9.51 -7.48 -15.28
C HIS A 157 8.10 -7.33 -15.87
N CYS A 158 7.97 -7.51 -17.19
CA CYS A 158 6.68 -7.52 -17.88
C CYS A 158 5.80 -8.70 -17.43
N ASP A 159 6.41 -9.89 -17.30
CA ASP A 159 5.71 -11.11 -16.90
C ASP A 159 5.19 -11.02 -15.48
N LEU A 160 5.98 -10.50 -14.54
CA LEU A 160 5.55 -10.25 -13.16
C LEU A 160 4.33 -9.31 -13.10
N ALA A 161 4.37 -8.19 -13.82
CA ALA A 161 3.24 -7.27 -13.88
C ALA A 161 1.98 -7.94 -14.48
N ARG A 162 2.14 -8.69 -15.57
CA ARG A 162 1.04 -9.43 -16.23
C ARG A 162 0.44 -10.50 -15.33
N LEU A 163 1.27 -11.33 -14.70
CA LEU A 163 0.84 -12.40 -13.79
C LEU A 163 0.10 -11.82 -12.58
N SER A 164 0.58 -10.72 -12.02
CA SER A 164 -0.10 -10.00 -10.94
C SER A 164 -1.49 -9.51 -11.36
N LYS A 165 -1.65 -8.89 -12.53
CA LYS A 165 -2.96 -8.49 -13.07
C LYS A 165 -3.91 -9.68 -13.22
N HIS A 166 -3.39 -10.79 -13.76
CA HIS A 166 -4.17 -12.03 -13.92
C HIS A 166 -4.60 -12.61 -12.58
N ALA A 167 -3.74 -12.62 -11.56
CA ALA A 167 -4.06 -13.10 -10.22
C ALA A 167 -5.18 -12.26 -9.58
N HIS A 168 -5.14 -10.93 -9.73
CA HIS A 168 -6.21 -10.05 -9.22
C HIS A 168 -7.55 -10.33 -9.92
N THR A 169 -7.53 -10.56 -11.23
CA THR A 169 -8.74 -10.88 -12.01
C THR A 169 -9.31 -12.25 -11.61
N ALA A 170 -8.45 -13.27 -11.51
CA ALA A 170 -8.83 -14.61 -11.10
C ALA A 170 -9.38 -14.67 -9.67
N MET A 171 -8.94 -13.78 -8.78
CA MET A 171 -9.52 -13.64 -7.43
C MET A 171 -10.92 -13.05 -7.41
N ALA A 172 -11.24 -12.17 -8.36
CA ALA A 172 -12.59 -11.60 -8.50
C ALA A 172 -13.58 -12.65 -9.04
N ASP A 173 -13.11 -13.51 -9.93
CA ASP A 173 -13.88 -14.61 -10.51
C ASP A 173 -13.83 -15.84 -9.57
N SER A 174 -14.86 -16.02 -8.73
CA SER A 174 -14.89 -16.99 -7.62
C SER A 174 -14.82 -18.49 -8.01
N LYS A 175 -14.43 -18.83 -9.24
CA LYS A 175 -14.56 -20.18 -9.82
C LYS A 175 -13.26 -20.96 -10.01
N THR A 176 -12.06 -20.43 -9.70
CA THR A 176 -10.84 -21.20 -10.04
C THR A 176 -9.68 -21.00 -9.07
N LYS A 177 -9.78 -21.58 -7.86
CA LYS A 177 -8.66 -21.66 -6.90
C LYS A 177 -7.40 -22.30 -7.50
N GLU A 178 -7.55 -23.30 -8.35
CA GLU A 178 -6.44 -23.98 -9.01
C GLU A 178 -5.70 -23.04 -9.99
N SER A 179 -6.44 -22.18 -10.70
CA SER A 179 -5.84 -21.16 -11.57
C SER A 179 -5.04 -20.14 -10.77
N LEU A 180 -5.49 -19.79 -9.57
CA LEU A 180 -4.75 -18.86 -8.71
C LEU A 180 -3.44 -19.46 -8.22
N LEU A 181 -3.47 -20.71 -7.74
CA LEU A 181 -2.26 -21.40 -7.28
C LEU A 181 -1.21 -21.50 -8.40
N HIS A 182 -1.65 -21.74 -9.65
CA HIS A 182 -0.75 -21.76 -10.79
C HIS A 182 -0.13 -20.38 -11.06
N LEU A 183 -0.92 -19.31 -10.97
CA LEU A 183 -0.43 -17.94 -11.13
C LEU A 183 0.53 -17.54 -10.01
N GLU A 184 0.21 -17.86 -8.76
CA GLU A 184 1.09 -17.62 -7.60
C GLU A 184 2.41 -18.38 -7.75
N SER A 185 2.36 -19.65 -8.19
CA SER A 185 3.57 -20.45 -8.44
C SER A 185 4.42 -19.87 -9.57
N ALA A 186 3.78 -19.39 -10.64
CA ALA A 186 4.47 -18.74 -11.75
C ALA A 186 5.13 -17.41 -11.33
N ILE A 187 4.45 -16.61 -10.50
CA ILE A 187 5.02 -15.39 -9.92
C ILE A 187 6.26 -15.73 -9.10
N ASP A 188 6.18 -16.75 -8.26
CA ASP A 188 7.29 -17.16 -7.39
C ASP A 188 8.51 -17.62 -8.21
N GLN A 189 8.29 -18.37 -9.28
CA GLN A 189 9.36 -18.80 -10.18
C GLN A 189 10.01 -17.63 -10.91
N VAL A 190 9.22 -16.74 -11.56
CA VAL A 190 9.79 -15.60 -12.31
C VAL A 190 10.54 -14.65 -11.36
N ALA A 191 10.04 -14.47 -10.13
CA ALA A 191 10.74 -13.68 -9.12
C ALA A 191 12.04 -14.36 -8.66
N ALA A 192 12.04 -15.69 -8.52
CA ALA A 192 13.24 -16.46 -8.18
C ALA A 192 14.33 -16.30 -9.25
N ASP A 193 13.95 -16.44 -10.52
CA ASP A 193 14.85 -16.24 -11.66
C ASP A 193 15.44 -14.81 -11.66
N LEU A 194 14.59 -13.79 -11.41
CA LEU A 194 15.02 -12.40 -11.30
C LEU A 194 16.03 -12.16 -10.16
N TRP A 195 15.87 -12.86 -9.04
CA TRP A 195 16.78 -12.77 -7.89
C TRP A 195 17.97 -13.73 -7.98
N GLY A 196 18.06 -14.55 -9.02
CA GLY A 196 19.12 -15.56 -9.18
C GLY A 196 19.02 -16.70 -8.16
N ILE A 197 17.81 -17.03 -7.70
CA ILE A 197 17.52 -18.13 -6.79
C ILE A 197 17.24 -19.37 -7.62
N SER A 198 17.97 -20.45 -7.35
CA SER A 198 17.76 -21.72 -8.06
C SER A 198 16.47 -22.42 -7.64
N ASP A 199 15.93 -23.29 -8.50
CA ASP A 199 14.73 -24.10 -8.20
C ASP A 199 14.84 -24.88 -6.87
N LYS A 200 16.05 -25.34 -6.53
CA LYS A 200 16.30 -26.04 -5.25
C LYS A 200 16.18 -25.11 -4.06
N GLU A 201 16.71 -23.90 -4.17
CA GLU A 201 16.61 -22.88 -3.12
C GLU A 201 15.17 -22.39 -2.99
N LEU A 202 14.46 -22.20 -4.11
CA LEU A 202 13.05 -21.84 -4.10
C LEU A 202 12.19 -22.91 -3.41
N ALA A 203 12.41 -24.19 -3.73
CA ALA A 203 11.72 -25.29 -3.08
C ALA A 203 12.01 -25.33 -1.56
N ALA A 204 13.26 -25.06 -1.16
CA ALA A 204 13.63 -24.98 0.26
C ALA A 204 12.93 -23.81 0.97
N ILE A 205 12.88 -22.62 0.34
CA ILE A 205 12.17 -21.44 0.84
C ILE A 205 10.67 -21.76 1.06
N GLN A 206 10.04 -22.35 0.05
CA GLN A 206 8.62 -22.74 0.11
C GLN A 206 8.35 -23.78 1.20
N GLN A 207 9.26 -24.73 1.39
CA GLN A 207 9.16 -25.73 2.46
C GLN A 207 9.31 -25.08 3.84
N SER A 208 10.32 -24.23 4.05
CA SER A 208 10.49 -23.49 5.31
C SER A 208 9.29 -22.60 5.63
N LEU A 209 8.69 -21.96 4.62
CA LEU A 209 7.50 -21.14 4.81
C LEU A 209 6.31 -21.97 5.32
N LYS A 210 6.12 -23.19 4.80
CA LYS A 210 5.06 -24.12 5.26
C LYS A 210 5.28 -24.61 6.68
N GLU A 211 6.52 -24.76 7.12
CA GLU A 211 6.85 -25.20 8.48
C GLU A 211 6.63 -24.11 9.54
N LEU A 212 6.65 -22.83 9.12
CA LEU A 212 6.47 -21.67 9.99
C LEU A 212 5.00 -21.19 10.10
N GLN A 213 4.09 -21.71 9.28
CA GLN A 213 2.66 -21.33 9.20
C GLN A 213 1.75 -22.34 9.90
#